data_AF-A0A948G5I1-F1
#
_entry.id   AF-A0A948G5I1-F1
#
_cell.length_a   1.000
_cell.length_b   1.000
_cell.length_c   1.000
_cell.angle_alpha   90.00
_cell.angle_beta   90.00
_cell.angle_gamma   90.00
#
_symmetry.space_group_name_H-M   'P 1'
#
loop_
_entity.id
_entity.type
_entity.pdbx_description
1 polymer ?
#
loop_
_entity_poly.entity_id
_entity_poly.type
_entity_poly.pdbx_seq_one_letter_code
_entity_poly.pdbx_strand_id
1 'polypeptide(L)'
;MGNQKFSKKEALRFGWVTMKNNIGFFIGILMMAGLFAVASGIITKTVELNKGNNAVIFLLLVIAIAIWALQRVVEMGSMRIALKFNDKEKPIFSDLFSCFHLFFKYIAGTILYLLIMIGGLCLLVVPGIIWMIKFQFFGFLIIDKNLGPIEALKKSYEITRGVKWNLFLFHVIM
;
A
#
# COMPACT_ATOMS: atom_id res chain seq x y z
N MET A 1 -10.52 27.91 -4.32
CA MET A 1 -10.56 26.89 -3.23
C MET A 1 -9.18 26.22 -3.05
N GLY A 2 -8.11 26.97 -2.82
CA GLY A 2 -6.76 26.41 -2.76
C GLY A 2 -5.95 26.99 -1.62
N ASN A 3 -6.22 26.55 -0.39
CA ASN A 3 -5.32 26.86 0.74
C ASN A 3 -5.43 25.91 1.96
N GLN A 4 -6.01 24.71 1.80
CA GLN A 4 -5.88 23.70 2.86
C GLN A 4 -4.56 22.96 2.68
N LYS A 5 -3.47 23.61 3.12
CA LYS A 5 -2.17 22.95 3.27
C LYS A 5 -2.23 22.14 4.56
N PHE A 6 -2.20 20.81 4.46
CA PHE A 6 -2.11 19.98 5.66
C PHE A 6 -0.81 20.27 6.41
N SER A 7 -0.89 20.22 7.75
CA SER A 7 0.28 20.41 8.61
C SER A 7 1.09 19.12 8.69
N LYS A 8 2.31 19.13 8.13
CA LYS A 8 3.26 18.01 8.17
C LYS A 8 3.56 17.57 9.61
N LYS A 9 3.70 18.54 10.52
CA LYS A 9 3.96 18.30 11.95
C LYS A 9 2.78 17.59 12.61
N GLU A 10 1.54 17.98 12.28
CA GLU A 10 0.35 17.34 12.84
C GLU A 10 0.17 15.93 12.30
N ALA A 11 0.43 15.70 11.01
CA ALA A 11 0.40 14.36 10.40
C ALA A 11 1.41 13.41 11.06
N LEU A 12 2.66 13.87 11.27
CA LEU A 12 3.69 13.10 11.98
C LEU A 12 3.31 12.85 13.44
N ARG A 13 2.83 13.88 14.14
CA ARG A 13 2.38 13.75 15.53
C ARG A 13 1.22 12.76 15.64
N PHE A 14 0.26 12.81 14.72
CA PHE A 14 -0.86 11.88 14.66
C PHE A 14 -0.36 10.45 14.48
N GLY A 15 0.49 10.18 13.49
CA GLY A 15 1.06 8.84 13.26
C GLY A 15 1.83 8.33 14.48
N TRP A 16 2.66 9.17 15.09
CA TRP A 16 3.47 8.83 16.26
C TRP A 16 2.62 8.51 17.51
N VAL A 17 1.61 9.34 17.80
CA VAL A 17 0.71 9.13 18.93
C VAL A 17 -0.13 7.87 18.72
N THR A 18 -0.68 7.67 17.52
CA THR A 18 -1.47 6.48 17.17
C THR A 18 -0.64 5.21 17.30
N MET A 19 0.60 5.21 16.82
CA MET A 19 1.52 4.08 16.97
C MET A 19 1.78 3.74 18.45
N LYS A 20 2.13 4.75 19.26
CA LYS A 20 2.42 4.55 20.69
C LYS A 20 1.22 4.02 21.47
N ASN A 21 0.03 4.57 21.22
CA ASN A 21 -1.18 4.17 21.92
C ASN A 21 -1.63 2.75 21.55
N ASN A 22 -1.17 2.20 20.42
CA ASN A 22 -1.59 0.91 19.89
C ASN A 22 -0.39 0.00 19.58
N ILE A 23 0.70 0.11 20.34
CA ILE A 23 1.97 -0.54 20.00
C ILE A 23 1.85 -2.06 19.84
N GLY A 24 1.06 -2.73 20.68
CA GLY A 24 0.85 -4.18 20.58
C GLY A 24 0.18 -4.59 19.26
N PHE A 25 -0.71 -3.76 18.74
CA PHE A 25 -1.36 -3.99 17.46
C PHE A 25 -0.36 -3.87 16.30
N PHE A 26 0.46 -2.83 16.30
CA PHE A 26 1.52 -2.63 15.31
C PHE A 26 2.60 -3.71 15.39
N ILE A 27 2.97 -4.18 16.58
CA ILE A 27 3.86 -5.32 16.77
C ILE A 27 3.26 -6.57 16.10
N GLY A 28 1.96 -6.82 16.25
CA GLY A 28 1.29 -7.93 15.55
C GLY A 28 1.36 -7.82 14.02
N ILE A 29 1.15 -6.62 13.47
CA ILE A 29 1.32 -6.37 12.02
C ILE A 29 2.77 -6.61 11.59
N LEU A 30 3.73 -6.11 12.35
CA LEU A 30 5.16 -6.28 12.06
C LEU A 30 5.60 -7.73 12.16
N MET A 31 5.09 -8.49 13.12
CA MET A 31 5.33 -9.93 13.21
C MET A 31 4.76 -10.66 12.00
N MET A 32 3.56 -10.31 11.54
CA MET A 32 2.98 -10.89 10.33
C MET A 32 3.79 -10.55 9.07
N ALA A 33 4.28 -9.32 8.95
CA ALA A 33 5.21 -8.93 7.90
C ALA A 33 6.53 -9.72 7.97
N GLY A 34 7.06 -9.94 9.19
CA GLY A 34 8.23 -10.78 9.44
C GLY A 34 8.03 -12.23 9.00
N LEU A 35 6.86 -12.83 9.29
CA LEU A 35 6.51 -14.17 8.84
C LEU A 35 6.51 -14.27 7.30
N PHE A 36 5.99 -13.27 6.60
CA PHE A 36 6.05 -13.26 5.13
C PHE A 36 7.48 -13.14 4.61
N ALA A 37 8.33 -12.34 5.25
CA ALA A 37 9.73 -12.20 4.87
C ALA A 37 10.48 -13.54 5.05
N VAL A 38 10.26 -14.23 6.17
CA VAL A 38 10.83 -15.56 6.43
C VAL A 38 10.33 -16.58 5.41
N ALA A 39 9.02 -16.65 5.16
CA ALA A 39 8.43 -17.56 4.18
C ALA A 39 9.00 -17.33 2.76
N SER A 40 9.13 -16.06 2.35
CA SER A 40 9.74 -15.69 1.08
C SER A 40 11.23 -16.09 1.00
N GLY A 41 11.98 -15.91 2.09
CA GLY A 41 13.38 -16.35 2.19
C GLY A 41 13.53 -17.87 2.06
N ILE A 42 12.66 -18.64 2.72
CA ILE A 42 12.65 -20.10 2.61
C ILE A 42 12.37 -20.54 1.17
N ILE A 43 11.37 -19.93 0.51
CA ILE A 43 11.04 -20.23 -0.89
C ILE A 43 12.24 -19.98 -1.79
N THR A 44 12.87 -18.81 -1.68
CA THR A 44 14.02 -18.42 -2.50
C THR A 44 15.17 -19.42 -2.33
N LYS A 45 15.53 -19.74 -1.08
CA LYS A 45 16.57 -20.73 -0.78
C LYS A 45 16.22 -22.12 -1.30
N THR A 46 14.96 -22.53 -1.19
CA THR A 46 14.50 -23.85 -1.67
C THR A 46 14.53 -23.93 -3.19
N VAL A 47 14.17 -22.86 -3.91
CA VAL A 47 14.31 -22.75 -5.37
C VAL A 47 15.77 -22.90 -5.77
N GLU A 48 16.69 -22.25 -5.05
CA GLU A 48 18.13 -22.35 -5.33
C GLU A 48 18.69 -23.75 -5.13
N LEU A 49 18.30 -24.43 -4.05
CA LEU A 49 18.72 -25.80 -3.76
C LEU A 49 18.15 -26.85 -4.72
N ASN A 50 17.02 -26.55 -5.36
CA ASN A 50 16.33 -27.47 -6.29
C ASN A 50 16.42 -27.01 -7.75
N LYS A 51 17.46 -26.23 -8.11
CA LYS A 51 17.73 -25.84 -9.50
C LYS A 51 17.87 -27.09 -10.37
N GLY A 52 16.86 -27.36 -11.20
CA GLY A 52 16.78 -28.54 -12.07
C GLY A 52 15.54 -29.41 -11.85
N ASN A 53 14.84 -29.27 -10.72
CA ASN A 53 13.55 -29.95 -10.49
C ASN A 53 12.38 -29.03 -10.83
N ASN A 54 11.94 -29.08 -12.08
CA ASN A 54 10.87 -28.22 -12.60
C ASN A 54 9.53 -28.39 -11.86
N ALA A 55 9.22 -29.59 -11.37
CA ALA A 55 7.98 -29.84 -10.64
C ALA A 55 7.97 -29.12 -9.27
N VAL A 56 9.08 -29.21 -8.53
CA VAL A 56 9.23 -28.51 -7.25
C VAL A 56 9.24 -26.99 -7.44
N ILE A 57 9.93 -26.50 -8.48
CA ILE A 57 9.96 -25.07 -8.79
C ILE A 57 8.54 -24.57 -9.13
N PHE A 58 7.79 -25.30 -9.95
CA PHE A 58 6.42 -24.94 -10.29
C PHE A 58 5.52 -24.87 -9.05
N LEU A 59 5.60 -25.86 -8.16
CA LEU A 59 4.86 -25.85 -6.89
C LEU A 59 5.22 -24.62 -6.04
N LEU A 60 6.50 -24.30 -5.91
CA LEU A 60 6.98 -23.13 -5.16
C LEU A 60 6.51 -21.81 -5.78
N LEU A 61 6.40 -21.72 -7.10
CA LEU A 61 5.84 -20.54 -7.79
C LEU A 61 4.37 -20.33 -7.43
N VAL A 62 3.56 -21.40 -7.40
CA VAL A 62 2.15 -21.31 -6.98
C VAL A 62 2.04 -20.83 -5.54
N ILE A 63 2.86 -21.37 -4.64
CA ILE A 63 2.92 -20.95 -3.23
C ILE A 63 3.36 -19.48 -3.11
N ALA A 64 4.37 -19.06 -3.89
CA ALA A 64 4.85 -17.68 -3.90
C ALA A 64 3.77 -16.69 -4.34
N ILE A 65 2.99 -17.03 -5.37
CA ILE A 65 1.86 -16.22 -5.83
C ILE A 65 0.80 -16.09 -4.74
N ALA A 66 0.48 -17.19 -4.04
CA ALA A 66 -0.47 -17.16 -2.92
C ALA A 66 0.00 -16.26 -1.76
N ILE A 67 1.29 -16.34 -1.39
CA ILE A 67 1.88 -15.47 -0.37
C ILE A 67 1.86 -14.00 -0.81
N TRP A 68 2.21 -13.72 -2.07
CA TRP A 68 2.15 -12.36 -2.60
C TRP A 68 0.74 -11.78 -2.58
N ALA A 69 -0.28 -12.58 -2.94
CA ALA A 69 -1.67 -12.16 -2.85
C ALA A 69 -2.08 -11.86 -1.39
N LEU A 70 -1.65 -12.70 -0.45
CA LEU A 70 -1.93 -12.50 0.97
C LEU A 70 -1.25 -11.23 1.52
N GLN A 71 -0.01 -10.93 1.09
CA GLN A 71 0.67 -9.67 1.42
C GLN A 71 -0.13 -8.45 0.95
N ARG A 72 -0.68 -8.49 -0.27
CA ARG A 72 -1.53 -7.41 -0.80
C ARG A 72 -2.79 -7.21 0.03
N VAL A 73 -3.41 -8.29 0.51
CA VAL A 73 -4.58 -8.21 1.40
C VAL A 73 -4.21 -7.53 2.73
N VAL A 74 -3.08 -7.93 3.34
CA VAL A 74 -2.61 -7.31 4.58
C VAL A 74 -2.28 -5.83 4.39
N GLU A 75 -1.69 -5.44 3.25
CA GLU A 75 -1.44 -4.05 2.88
C GLU A 75 -2.74 -3.22 2.82
N MET A 76 -3.77 -3.72 2.12
CA MET A 76 -5.08 -3.07 2.07
C MET A 76 -5.73 -2.99 3.45
N GLY A 77 -5.69 -4.08 4.21
CA GLY A 77 -6.17 -4.13 5.58
C GLY A 77 -5.51 -3.08 6.47
N SER A 78 -4.19 -2.90 6.31
CA SER A 78 -3.43 -1.87 7.04
C SER A 78 -3.90 -0.46 6.70
N MET A 79 -4.22 -0.20 5.42
CA MET A 79 -4.84 1.08 5.02
C MET A 79 -6.22 1.27 5.69
N ARG A 80 -7.05 0.22 5.72
CA ARG A 80 -8.37 0.27 6.40
C ARG A 80 -8.24 0.58 7.89
N ILE A 81 -7.25 -0.01 8.55
CA ILE A 81 -6.97 0.24 9.96
C ILE A 81 -6.48 1.68 10.18
N ALA A 82 -5.62 2.20 9.30
CA ALA A 82 -5.19 3.59 9.38
C ALA A 82 -6.38 4.56 9.27
N LEU A 83 -7.35 4.27 8.40
CA LEU A 83 -8.61 5.03 8.30
C LEU A 83 -9.45 4.90 9.59
N LYS A 84 -9.62 3.69 10.14
CA LYS A 84 -10.32 3.51 11.43
C LYS A 84 -9.69 4.30 12.57
N PHE A 85 -8.37 4.34 12.66
CA PHE A 85 -7.68 5.17 13.66
C PHE A 85 -7.94 6.67 13.46
N ASN A 86 -8.00 7.13 12.21
CA ASN A 86 -8.40 8.50 11.89
C ASN A 86 -9.85 8.77 12.32
N ASP A 87 -10.73 7.79 12.15
CA ASP A 87 -12.15 7.88 12.50
C ASP A 87 -12.41 7.64 14.00
N LYS A 88 -11.34 7.47 14.79
CA LYS A 88 -11.36 7.17 16.25
C LYS A 88 -12.07 5.85 16.60
N GLU A 89 -12.15 4.94 15.65
CA GLU A 89 -12.60 3.57 15.87
C GLU A 89 -11.46 2.70 16.41
N LYS A 90 -11.79 1.64 17.16
CA LYS A 90 -10.82 0.64 17.61
C LYS A 90 -10.70 -0.47 16.56
N PRO A 91 -9.57 -0.57 15.83
CA PRO A 91 -9.36 -1.63 14.85
C PRO A 91 -9.11 -2.97 15.54
N ILE A 92 -9.55 -4.04 14.89
CA ILE A 92 -9.31 -5.42 15.27
C ILE A 92 -8.53 -6.15 14.18
N PHE A 93 -7.79 -7.22 14.52
CA PHE A 93 -6.95 -7.92 13.53
C PHE A 93 -7.76 -8.52 12.37
N SER A 94 -9.02 -8.87 12.58
CA SER A 94 -9.92 -9.32 11.50
C SER A 94 -10.19 -8.22 10.46
N ASP A 95 -10.04 -6.94 10.82
CA ASP A 95 -10.17 -5.83 9.87
C ASP A 95 -9.09 -5.89 8.77
N LEU A 96 -7.95 -6.54 9.02
CA LEU A 96 -6.92 -6.75 7.99
C LEU A 96 -7.46 -7.51 6.77
N PHE A 97 -8.41 -8.41 6.98
CA PHE A 97 -8.99 -9.26 5.95
C PHE A 97 -10.39 -8.79 5.51
N SER A 98 -10.94 -7.77 6.15
CA SER A 98 -12.29 -7.25 5.86
C SER A 98 -12.45 -6.70 4.44
N CYS A 99 -11.36 -6.20 3.86
CA CYS A 99 -11.35 -5.61 2.52
C CYS A 99 -11.06 -6.63 1.40
N PHE A 100 -11.12 -7.94 1.68
CA PHE A 100 -10.85 -8.97 0.66
C PHE A 100 -11.75 -8.85 -0.58
N HIS A 101 -13.01 -8.44 -0.42
CA HIS A 101 -13.93 -8.21 -1.53
C HIS A 101 -13.48 -7.09 -2.49
N LEU A 102 -12.60 -6.17 -2.05
CA LEU A 102 -12.03 -5.11 -2.86
C LEU A 102 -10.71 -5.51 -3.53
N PHE A 103 -10.21 -6.72 -3.29
CA PHE A 103 -8.90 -7.19 -3.75
C PHE A 103 -8.70 -6.97 -5.25
N PHE A 104 -9.65 -7.40 -6.08
CA PHE A 104 -9.55 -7.24 -7.53
C PHE A 104 -9.57 -5.77 -7.98
N LYS A 105 -10.37 -4.91 -7.32
CA LYS A 105 -10.37 -3.46 -7.60
C LYS A 105 -9.02 -2.85 -7.24
N TYR A 106 -8.45 -3.22 -6.09
CA TYR A 106 -7.15 -2.74 -5.65
C TYR A 106 -6.02 -3.18 -6.58
N ILE A 107 -6.00 -4.44 -7.00
CA ILE A 107 -5.02 -4.96 -7.96
C ILE A 107 -5.16 -4.25 -9.31
N ALA A 108 -6.37 -4.07 -9.83
CA ALA A 108 -6.60 -3.32 -11.06
C ALA A 108 -6.13 -1.86 -10.95
N GLY A 109 -6.38 -1.20 -9.81
CA GLY A 109 -5.87 0.14 -9.52
C GLY A 109 -4.34 0.19 -9.45
N THR A 110 -3.73 -0.83 -8.84
CA THR A 110 -2.27 -0.96 -8.71
C THR A 110 -1.61 -1.17 -10.07
N ILE A 111 -2.18 -2.01 -10.93
CA ILE A 111 -1.69 -2.24 -12.29
C ILE A 111 -1.80 -0.94 -13.09
N LEU A 112 -2.92 -0.25 -13.03
CA LEU A 112 -3.12 1.01 -13.75
C LEU A 112 -2.15 2.10 -13.27
N TYR A 113 -1.96 2.20 -11.95
CA TYR A 113 -0.96 3.07 -11.35
C TYR A 113 0.45 2.73 -11.84
N LEU A 114 0.82 1.44 -11.87
CA LEU A 114 2.13 0.97 -12.34
C LEU A 114 2.37 1.33 -13.81
N LEU A 115 1.38 1.14 -14.68
CA LEU A 115 1.47 1.50 -16.10
C LEU A 115 1.70 3.00 -16.28
N ILE A 116 0.96 3.83 -15.54
CA ILE A 116 1.17 5.28 -15.54
C ILE A 116 2.60 5.59 -15.08
N MET A 117 3.03 4.97 -13.98
CA MET A 117 4.35 5.17 -13.40
C MET A 117 5.49 4.84 -14.38
N ILE A 118 5.43 3.65 -15.00
CA ILE A 118 6.41 3.21 -16.01
C ILE A 118 6.41 4.17 -17.19
N GLY A 119 5.23 4.52 -17.72
CA GLY A 119 5.12 5.50 -18.81
C GLY A 119 5.73 6.86 -18.46
N GLY A 120 5.54 7.31 -17.22
CA GLY A 120 6.12 8.55 -16.71
C GLY A 120 7.63 8.48 -16.64
N LEU A 121 8.18 7.38 -16.11
CA LEU A 121 9.62 7.16 -15.98
C LEU A 121 10.31 7.00 -17.35
N CYS A 122 9.67 6.31 -18.29
CA CYS A 122 10.14 6.16 -19.67
C CYS A 122 10.20 7.49 -20.42
N LEU A 123 9.28 8.42 -20.14
CA LEU A 123 9.31 9.74 -20.73
C LEU A 123 10.45 10.58 -20.15
N LEU A 124 10.52 10.75 -18.82
CA LEU A 124 11.63 11.39 -18.06
C LEU A 124 11.46 11.08 -16.56
N VAL A 125 12.52 11.10 -15.75
CA VAL A 125 12.43 10.82 -14.29
C VAL A 125 11.48 11.79 -13.55
N VAL A 126 11.52 13.08 -13.90
CA VAL A 126 10.71 14.13 -13.27
C VAL A 126 9.19 13.91 -13.42
N PRO A 127 8.62 13.70 -14.62
CA PRO A 127 7.20 13.42 -14.77
C PRO A 127 6.76 12.12 -14.06
N GLY A 128 7.63 11.09 -14.01
CA GLY A 128 7.39 9.90 -13.20
C GLY A 128 7.14 10.23 -11.72
N ILE A 129 8.02 11.02 -11.10
CA ILE A 129 7.86 11.46 -9.70
C ILE A 129 6.58 12.26 -9.49
N ILE A 130 6.25 13.17 -10.41
CA ILE A 130 5.03 13.98 -10.31
C ILE A 130 3.79 13.08 -10.34
N TRP A 131 3.76 12.05 -11.17
CA TRP A 131 2.64 11.12 -11.27
C TRP A 131 2.53 10.22 -10.03
N MET A 132 3.64 9.75 -9.46
CA MET A 132 3.63 9.03 -8.18
C MET A 132 2.87 9.83 -7.12
N ILE A 133 3.26 11.09 -6.95
CA ILE A 133 2.66 11.96 -5.93
C ILE A 133 1.18 12.22 -6.22
N LYS A 134 0.80 12.39 -7.49
CA LYS A 134 -0.60 12.63 -7.87
C LYS A 134 -1.51 11.44 -7.59
N PHE A 135 -1.01 10.23 -7.78
CA PHE A 135 -1.83 9.03 -7.73
C PHE A 135 -1.69 8.23 -6.44
N GLN A 136 -0.75 8.56 -5.55
CA GLN A 136 -0.46 7.81 -4.30
C GLN A 136 -1.67 7.44 -3.43
N PHE A 137 -2.77 8.21 -3.45
CA PHE A 137 -3.94 7.99 -2.59
C PHE A 137 -5.00 7.09 -3.21
N PHE A 138 -4.78 6.54 -4.42
CA PHE A 138 -5.75 5.68 -5.08
C PHE A 138 -6.17 4.49 -4.20
N GLY A 139 -5.22 3.87 -3.48
CA GLY A 139 -5.48 2.73 -2.60
C GLY A 139 -6.45 3.07 -1.46
N PHE A 140 -6.18 4.18 -0.76
CA PHE A 140 -7.08 4.70 0.27
C PHE A 140 -8.47 5.01 -0.27
N LEU A 141 -8.58 5.57 -1.48
CA LEU A 141 -9.85 5.91 -2.10
C LEU A 141 -10.67 4.69 -2.52
N ILE A 142 -10.02 3.60 -2.96
CA ILE A 142 -10.69 2.32 -3.23
C ILE A 142 -11.22 1.72 -1.93
N ILE A 143 -10.44 1.77 -0.85
CA ILE A 143 -10.76 1.11 0.43
C ILE A 143 -11.79 1.91 1.25
N ASP A 144 -11.68 3.23 1.26
CA ASP A 144 -12.55 4.13 2.00
C ASP A 144 -13.90 4.31 1.31
N LYS A 145 -13.86 4.57 -0.01
CA LYS A 145 -15.02 5.00 -0.80
C LYS A 145 -15.54 3.96 -1.78
N ASN A 146 -14.95 2.76 -1.80
CA ASN A 146 -15.31 1.67 -2.72
C ASN A 146 -15.29 2.08 -4.21
N LEU A 147 -14.47 3.08 -4.56
CA LEU A 147 -14.39 3.62 -5.90
C LEU A 147 -13.80 2.60 -6.88
N GLY A 148 -14.18 2.71 -8.16
CA GLY A 148 -13.53 1.95 -9.22
C GLY A 148 -12.06 2.37 -9.39
N PRO A 149 -11.20 1.51 -10.00
CA PRO A 149 -9.78 1.79 -10.19
C PRO A 149 -9.49 3.15 -10.87
N ILE A 150 -10.20 3.43 -11.95
CA ILE A 150 -10.04 4.66 -12.74
C ILE A 150 -10.56 5.87 -11.95
N GLU A 151 -11.70 5.73 -11.29
CA GLU A 151 -12.31 6.78 -10.48
C GLU A 151 -11.44 7.15 -9.29
N ALA A 152 -10.85 6.16 -8.62
CA ALA A 152 -9.92 6.36 -7.52
C ALA A 152 -8.67 7.14 -7.95
N LEU A 153 -8.11 6.84 -9.13
CA LEU A 153 -6.98 7.59 -9.68
C LEU A 153 -7.35 9.03 -10.04
N LYS A 154 -8.50 9.24 -10.69
CA LYS A 154 -9.02 10.58 -11.00
C LYS A 154 -9.23 11.37 -9.71
N LYS A 155 -9.84 10.75 -8.69
CA LYS A 155 -10.08 11.40 -7.40
C LYS A 155 -8.77 11.68 -6.66
N SER A 156 -7.79 10.78 -6.72
CA SER A 156 -6.44 11.01 -6.17
C SER A 156 -5.79 12.23 -6.82
N TYR A 157 -5.90 12.36 -8.15
CA TYR A 157 -5.40 13.53 -8.86
C TYR A 157 -6.08 14.84 -8.42
N GLU A 158 -7.40 14.82 -8.17
CA GLU A 158 -8.14 15.99 -7.69
C GLU A 158 -7.69 16.42 -6.30
N ILE A 159 -7.58 15.49 -5.35
CA ILE A 159 -7.23 15.81 -3.96
C ILE A 159 -5.76 16.21 -3.79
N THR A 160 -4.89 15.78 -4.71
CA THR A 160 -3.47 16.17 -4.73
C THR A 160 -3.22 17.48 -5.49
N ARG A 161 -4.23 17.99 -6.22
CA ARG A 161 -4.14 19.24 -6.96
C ARG A 161 -3.97 20.42 -6.02
N GLY A 162 -2.87 21.14 -6.18
CA GLY A 162 -2.54 22.31 -5.35
C GLY A 162 -1.72 22.00 -4.08
N VAL A 163 -1.58 20.72 -3.69
CA VAL A 163 -0.75 20.30 -2.54
C VAL A 163 0.45 19.43 -2.92
N LYS A 164 0.63 19.12 -4.20
CA LYS A 164 1.74 18.29 -4.74
C LYS A 164 3.13 18.63 -4.19
N TRP A 165 3.48 19.91 -4.09
CA TRP A 165 4.79 20.33 -3.56
C TRP A 165 4.91 20.14 -2.06
N ASN A 166 3.81 20.32 -1.32
CA ASN A 166 3.78 20.04 0.11
C ASN A 166 3.91 18.54 0.37
N LEU A 167 3.27 17.70 -0.46
CA LEU A 167 3.41 16.25 -0.43
C LEU A 167 4.82 15.81 -0.81
N PHE A 168 5.43 16.39 -1.85
CA PHE A 168 6.83 16.13 -2.20
C PHE A 168 7.76 16.41 -1.02
N LEU A 169 7.67 17.61 -0.43
CA LEU A 169 8.48 17.97 0.73
C LEU A 169 8.21 17.07 1.94
N PHE A 170 6.97 16.61 2.12
CA PHE A 170 6.63 15.65 3.17
C PHE A 170 7.35 14.30 2.98
N HIS A 171 7.44 13.80 1.75
CA HIS A 171 8.19 12.57 1.43
C HIS A 171 9.71 12.73 1.60
N VAL A 172 10.24 13.95 1.52
CA VAL A 172 11.67 14.21 1.73
C VAL A 172 12.01 14.31 3.22
N ILE A 173 11.03 14.66 4.07
CA ILE A 173 11.23 14.82 5.52
C ILE A 173 11.05 13.49 6.28
N MET A 174 10.16 12.61 5.79
CA MET A 174 9.94 11.28 6.36
C MET A 174 10.99 10.29 5.87
#